data_AF-A0A1I6FSG4-F1
#
_entry.id   AF-A0A1I6FSG4-F1
#
_cell.length_a   1.000
_cell.length_b   1.000
_cell.length_c   1.000
_cell.angle_alpha   90.00
_cell.angle_beta   90.00
_cell.angle_gamma   90.00
#
_symmetry.space_group_name_H-M   'P 1'
#
loop_
_entity.id
_entity.type
_entity.pdbx_description
1 polymer ?
#
loop_
_entity_poly.entity_id
_entity_poly.type
_entity_poly.pdbx_seq_one_letter_code
_entity_poly.pdbx_strand_id
1 'polypeptide(L)'
;MDTSPSAQTHEKGYDDPIGDLLPYASVDSNWWYWIAAPIVLFVLSLVGGSLFFVGFLFDLFFTGGLLSFGAALLFGGFAALVGLVISVLFPVAVYVDARALSDAPESSWSPDPVLYGLVALAGVVLTAFTVSVPFGIYYLYRRHTAVGTP
;
A
#
# COMPACT_ATOMS: atom_id res chain seq x y z
N MET A 1 47.25 -28.27 -20.63
CA MET A 1 46.87 -26.91 -20.19
C MET A 1 45.49 -26.68 -20.77
N ASP A 2 44.45 -27.09 -20.03
CA ASP A 2 43.05 -26.93 -20.44
C ASP A 2 42.47 -25.75 -19.68
N THR A 3 42.25 -24.65 -20.38
CA THR A 3 41.49 -23.51 -19.86
C THR A 3 40.03 -23.70 -20.26
N SER A 4 39.24 -24.31 -19.38
CA SER A 4 37.78 -24.26 -19.51
C SER A 4 37.32 -22.80 -19.39
N PRO A 5 36.45 -22.31 -20.29
CA PRO A 5 35.84 -21.00 -20.13
C PRO A 5 34.92 -21.04 -18.90
N SER A 6 35.24 -20.22 -17.90
CA SER A 6 34.39 -19.97 -16.74
C SER A 6 33.05 -19.44 -17.23
N ALA A 7 31.99 -20.22 -17.04
CA ALA A 7 30.63 -19.75 -17.18
C ALA A 7 30.43 -18.57 -16.21
N GLN A 8 30.37 -17.35 -16.75
CA GLN A 8 29.90 -16.21 -15.98
C GLN A 8 28.42 -16.45 -15.73
N THR A 9 28.09 -16.90 -14.52
CA THR A 9 26.74 -16.74 -13.97
C THR A 9 26.47 -15.24 -13.96
N HIS A 10 25.69 -14.77 -14.94
CA HIS A 10 24.98 -13.51 -14.81
C HIS A 10 24.00 -13.69 -13.66
N GLU A 11 24.48 -13.50 -12.41
CA GLU A 11 23.61 -13.02 -11.36
C GLU A 11 22.98 -11.76 -11.95
N LYS A 12 21.70 -11.84 -12.32
CA LYS A 12 20.88 -10.65 -12.51
C LYS A 12 20.75 -10.04 -11.12
N GLY A 13 21.82 -9.42 -10.65
CA GLY A 13 21.82 -8.54 -9.50
C GLY A 13 20.83 -7.45 -9.86
N TYR A 14 19.68 -7.50 -9.19
CA TYR A 14 18.74 -6.40 -9.18
C TYR A 14 19.53 -5.17 -8.73
N ASP A 15 19.83 -4.30 -9.68
CA ASP A 15 20.55 -3.06 -9.41
C ASP A 15 19.53 -2.12 -8.78
N ASP A 16 19.59 -1.96 -7.46
CA ASP A 16 18.59 -1.25 -6.68
C ASP A 16 18.93 0.24 -6.59
N PRO A 17 18.37 1.11 -7.46
CA PRO A 17 18.84 2.48 -7.62
C PRO A 17 18.52 3.38 -6.42
N ILE A 18 17.55 2.96 -5.58
CA ILE A 18 17.06 3.75 -4.44
C ILE A 18 17.18 2.97 -3.12
N GLY A 19 17.85 1.82 -3.15
CA GLY A 19 17.96 0.90 -2.02
C GLY A 19 18.67 1.48 -0.81
N ASP A 20 19.57 2.43 -1.03
CA ASP A 20 20.33 3.11 0.04
C ASP A 20 19.55 4.29 0.67
N LEU A 21 18.46 4.73 0.04
CA LEU A 21 17.65 5.87 0.51
C LEU A 21 16.54 5.44 1.46
N LEU A 22 16.09 4.18 1.36
CA LEU A 22 14.98 3.64 2.14
C LEU A 22 15.49 2.66 3.20
N PRO A 23 14.80 2.56 4.36
CA PRO A 23 15.23 1.68 5.42
C PRO A 23 15.23 0.22 4.98
N TYR A 24 16.24 -0.52 5.41
CA TYR A 24 16.25 -1.97 5.26
C TYR A 24 15.11 -2.61 6.05
N ALA A 25 14.49 -3.65 5.49
CA ALA A 25 13.43 -4.41 6.11
C ALA A 25 13.66 -5.91 5.91
N SER A 26 13.41 -6.70 6.95
CA SER A 26 13.31 -8.15 6.83
C SER A 26 11.90 -8.57 6.40
N VAL A 27 11.73 -9.82 5.95
CA VAL A 27 10.43 -10.41 5.61
C VAL A 27 9.45 -10.37 6.79
N ASP A 28 9.94 -10.53 8.01
CA ASP A 28 9.11 -10.49 9.22
C ASP A 28 8.67 -9.06 9.62
N SER A 29 9.05 -8.04 8.85
CA SER A 29 8.72 -6.66 9.16
C SER A 29 7.23 -6.35 8.99
N ASN A 30 6.75 -5.36 9.75
CA ASN A 30 5.35 -4.95 9.78
C ASN A 30 4.97 -3.94 8.67
N TRP A 31 5.77 -3.81 7.61
CA TRP A 31 5.49 -2.88 6.50
C TRP A 31 4.17 -3.20 5.79
N TRP A 32 3.75 -4.47 5.81
CA TRP A 32 2.46 -4.91 5.29
C TRP A 32 1.24 -4.19 5.92
N TYR A 33 1.35 -3.62 7.13
CA TYR A 33 0.28 -2.79 7.71
C TYR A 33 -0.03 -1.55 6.87
N TRP A 34 1.00 -0.92 6.29
CA TRP A 34 0.81 0.22 5.39
C TRP A 34 0.22 -0.20 4.03
N ILE A 35 0.44 -1.45 3.61
CA ILE A 35 -0.21 -2.05 2.44
C ILE A 35 -1.70 -2.33 2.72
N ALA A 36 -2.03 -2.71 3.96
CA ALA A 36 -3.41 -2.91 4.41
C ALA A 36 -4.17 -1.59 4.65
N ALA A 37 -3.47 -0.50 4.93
CA ALA A 37 -4.09 0.78 5.32
C ALA A 37 -5.13 1.34 4.32
N PRO A 38 -4.91 1.34 2.99
CA PRO A 38 -5.93 1.76 2.03
C PRO A 38 -7.19 0.90 2.07
N ILE A 39 -7.06 -0.40 2.33
CA ILE A 39 -8.19 -1.33 2.42
C ILE A 39 -9.02 -0.99 3.66
N VAL A 40 -8.36 -0.79 4.81
CA VAL A 40 -9.01 -0.38 6.05
C VAL A 40 -9.68 0.98 5.89
N LEU A 41 -8.98 1.97 5.31
CA LEU A 41 -9.53 3.29 5.05
C LEU A 41 -10.76 3.22 4.14
N PHE A 42 -10.73 2.39 3.10
CA PHE A 42 -11.86 2.17 2.21
C PHE A 42 -13.08 1.63 2.97
N VAL A 43 -12.90 0.60 3.80
CA VAL A 43 -14.00 0.04 4.62
C VAL A 43 -14.54 1.07 5.60
N LEU A 44 -13.67 1.79 6.31
CA LEU A 44 -14.06 2.85 7.23
C LEU A 44 -14.80 3.99 6.52
N SER A 45 -14.36 4.37 5.32
CA SER A 45 -15.01 5.39 4.52
C SER A 45 -16.36 4.94 3.99
N LEU A 46 -16.50 3.67 3.61
CA LEU A 46 -17.77 3.13 3.15
C LEU A 46 -18.80 3.07 4.28
N VAL A 47 -18.41 2.55 5.45
CA VAL A 47 -19.29 2.48 6.63
C VAL A 47 -19.58 3.87 7.18
N GLY A 48 -18.52 4.64 7.47
CA GLY A 48 -18.61 5.97 8.04
C GLY A 48 -19.32 6.95 7.12
N GLY A 49 -19.01 6.92 5.82
CA GLY A 49 -19.68 7.73 4.81
C GLY A 49 -21.15 7.38 4.66
N SER A 50 -21.53 6.11 4.73
CA SER A 50 -22.94 5.69 4.69
C SER A 50 -23.72 6.18 5.92
N LEU A 51 -23.15 6.03 7.11
CA LEU A 51 -23.75 6.52 8.36
C LEU A 51 -23.86 8.06 8.36
N PHE A 52 -22.79 8.73 7.93
CA PHE A 52 -22.76 10.17 7.78
C PHE A 52 -23.82 10.65 6.78
N PHE A 53 -23.95 9.98 5.64
CA PHE A 53 -24.95 10.34 4.63
C PHE A 53 -26.38 10.23 5.16
N VAL A 54 -26.71 9.16 5.91
CA VAL A 54 -28.01 9.03 6.57
C VAL A 54 -28.22 10.17 7.57
N GLY A 55 -27.24 10.44 8.43
CA GLY A 55 -27.31 11.55 9.40
C GLY A 55 -27.46 12.92 8.72
N PHE A 56 -26.75 13.14 7.62
CA PHE A 56 -26.82 14.34 6.80
C PHE A 56 -28.23 14.57 6.26
N LEU A 57 -28.91 13.52 5.76
CA LEU A 57 -30.29 13.66 5.30
C LEU A 57 -31.20 14.17 6.41
N PHE A 58 -31.10 13.60 7.62
CA PHE A 58 -31.88 14.08 8.77
C PHE A 58 -31.54 15.54 9.11
N ASP A 59 -30.26 15.85 9.26
CA ASP A 59 -29.79 17.19 9.62
C ASP A 59 -30.18 18.26 8.59
N LEU A 60 -30.21 17.90 7.30
CA LEU A 60 -30.66 18.78 6.22
C LEU A 60 -32.12 19.19 6.40
N PHE A 61 -33.01 18.27 6.80
CA PHE A 61 -34.43 18.57 7.04
C PHE A 61 -34.68 19.32 8.35
N PHE A 62 -33.90 19.07 9.41
CA PHE A 62 -34.14 19.64 10.74
C PHE A 62 -33.39 20.95 11.00
N THR A 63 -32.14 21.07 10.55
CA THR A 63 -31.26 22.22 10.87
C THR A 63 -30.72 22.93 9.62
N GLY A 64 -31.09 22.45 8.42
CA GLY A 64 -30.55 22.97 7.16
C GLY A 64 -29.13 22.50 6.87
N GLY A 65 -28.62 21.48 7.57
CA GLY A 65 -27.32 20.87 7.30
C GLY A 65 -26.14 21.51 8.04
N LEU A 66 -26.38 22.41 9.00
CA LEU A 66 -25.31 23.13 9.71
C LEU A 66 -24.41 22.20 10.52
N LEU A 67 -24.97 21.18 11.19
CA LEU A 67 -24.20 20.24 11.99
C LEU A 67 -23.36 19.32 11.10
N SER A 68 -23.94 18.85 10.00
CA SER A 68 -23.29 18.00 9.02
C SER A 68 -22.16 18.73 8.32
N PHE A 69 -22.30 20.03 8.02
CA PHE A 69 -21.22 20.83 7.47
C PHE A 69 -20.02 20.91 8.43
N GLY A 70 -20.26 21.20 9.71
CA GLY A 70 -19.22 21.21 10.74
C GLY A 70 -18.55 19.84 10.89
N ALA A 71 -19.34 18.77 10.93
CA ALA A 71 -18.84 17.41 11.01
C ALA A 71 -18.04 17.00 9.75
N ALA A 72 -18.50 17.37 8.56
CA ALA A 72 -17.80 17.09 7.31
C ALA A 72 -16.43 17.78 7.26
N LEU A 73 -16.33 19.04 7.72
CA LEU A 73 -15.06 19.74 7.81
C LEU A 73 -14.09 19.06 8.78
N LEU A 74 -14.56 18.71 9.98
CA LEU A 74 -13.72 18.11 11.00
C LEU A 74 -13.28 16.69 10.62
N PHE A 75 -14.24 15.80 10.38
CA PHE A 75 -13.96 14.39 10.09
C PHE A 75 -13.45 14.18 8.68
N GLY A 76 -13.97 14.91 7.68
CA GLY A 76 -13.46 14.88 6.32
C GLY A 76 -12.06 15.46 6.22
N GLY A 77 -11.78 16.57 6.92
CA GLY A 77 -10.43 17.13 7.02
C GLY A 77 -9.45 16.16 7.68
N PHE A 78 -9.84 15.53 8.79
CA PHE A 78 -9.03 14.50 9.44
C PHE A 78 -8.79 13.29 8.52
N ALA A 79 -9.83 12.78 7.85
CA ALA A 79 -9.72 11.68 6.89
C ALA A 79 -8.78 12.04 5.71
N ALA A 80 -8.82 13.29 5.24
CA ALA A 80 -7.92 13.77 4.20
C ALA A 80 -6.45 13.77 4.65
N LEU A 81 -6.16 14.16 5.89
CA LEU A 81 -4.81 14.10 6.45
C LEU A 81 -4.30 12.65 6.58
N VAL A 82 -5.15 11.74 7.06
CA VAL A 82 -4.84 10.30 7.11
C VAL A 82 -4.59 9.75 5.70
N GLY A 83 -5.43 10.11 4.74
CA GLY A 83 -5.27 9.74 3.33
C GLY A 83 -3.97 10.26 2.72
N LEU A 84 -3.51 11.46 3.11
CA LEU A 84 -2.23 12.03 2.69
C LEU A 84 -1.04 11.25 3.26
N VAL A 85 -1.09 10.81 4.51
CA VAL A 85 -0.05 9.96 5.07
C VAL A 85 0.00 8.62 4.33
N ILE A 86 -1.16 8.01 4.09
CA ILE A 86 -1.26 6.73 3.39
C ILE A 86 -0.82 6.87 1.92
N SER A 87 -1.02 8.02 1.27
CA SER A 87 -0.66 8.22 -0.13
C SER A 87 0.86 8.14 -0.36
N VAL A 88 1.63 8.52 0.65
CA VAL A 88 3.09 8.40 0.65
C VAL A 88 3.53 7.03 1.16
N LEU A 89 2.98 6.58 2.30
CA LEU A 89 3.47 5.36 2.94
C LEU A 89 3.07 4.08 2.21
N PHE A 90 1.94 4.06 1.50
CA PHE A 90 1.51 2.90 0.72
C PHE A 90 2.52 2.48 -0.37
N PRO A 91 2.91 3.36 -1.33
CA PRO A 91 3.88 2.97 -2.35
C PRO A 91 5.26 2.67 -1.78
N VAL A 92 5.69 3.40 -0.74
CA VAL A 92 6.95 3.12 -0.05
C VAL A 92 6.93 1.73 0.59
N ALA A 93 5.86 1.40 1.30
CA ALA A 93 5.71 0.10 1.96
C ALA A 93 5.70 -1.05 0.95
N VAL A 94 5.00 -0.89 -0.18
CA VAL A 94 4.96 -1.91 -1.24
C VAL A 94 6.35 -2.16 -1.82
N TYR A 95 7.14 -1.10 -2.07
CA TYR A 95 8.51 -1.24 -2.56
C TYR A 95 9.41 -1.91 -1.51
N VAL A 96 9.39 -1.42 -0.26
CA VAL A 96 10.27 -1.93 0.82
C VAL A 96 9.96 -3.40 1.13
N ASP A 97 8.67 -3.75 1.22
CA ASP A 97 8.25 -5.13 1.47
C ASP A 97 8.57 -6.04 0.26
N ALA A 98 8.35 -5.57 -0.98
CA ALA A 98 8.69 -6.34 -2.18
C ALA A 98 10.18 -6.65 -2.28
N ARG A 99 11.04 -5.70 -1.89
CA ARG A 99 12.49 -5.92 -1.81
C ARG A 99 12.82 -6.97 -0.77
N ALA A 100 12.26 -6.85 0.43
CA ALA A 100 12.47 -7.83 1.49
C ALA A 100 12.05 -9.25 1.06
N LEU A 101 10.90 -9.39 0.37
CA LEU A 101 10.43 -10.66 -0.19
C LEU A 101 11.33 -11.21 -1.30
N SER A 102 11.91 -10.35 -2.13
CA SER A 102 12.81 -10.77 -3.21
C SER A 102 14.20 -11.16 -2.73
N ASP A 103 14.69 -10.55 -1.66
CA ASP A 103 15.99 -10.86 -1.06
C ASP A 103 15.93 -12.10 -0.15
N ALA A 104 14.73 -12.58 0.18
CA ALA A 104 14.51 -13.64 1.15
C ALA A 104 14.56 -15.06 0.54
N PRO A 105 15.48 -15.93 1.00
CA PRO A 105 15.58 -17.31 0.52
C PRO A 105 14.33 -18.15 0.77
N GLU A 106 13.61 -17.88 1.85
CA GLU A 106 12.39 -18.58 2.25
C GLU A 106 11.15 -18.18 1.45
N SER A 107 11.20 -17.05 0.73
CA SER A 107 10.07 -16.59 -0.08
C SER A 107 9.95 -17.39 -1.37
N SER A 108 8.78 -17.98 -1.60
CA SER A 108 8.45 -18.60 -2.88
C SER A 108 8.03 -17.60 -3.97
N TRP A 109 7.96 -16.30 -3.65
CA TRP A 109 7.56 -15.23 -4.55
C TRP A 109 8.58 -14.08 -4.52
N SER A 110 9.20 -13.80 -5.66
CA SER A 110 10.14 -12.69 -5.84
C SER A 110 9.50 -11.59 -6.71
N PRO A 111 8.80 -10.61 -6.11
CA PRO A 111 8.26 -9.45 -6.84
C PRO A 111 9.36 -8.44 -7.20
N ASP A 112 9.31 -7.87 -8.41
CA ASP A 112 10.14 -6.71 -8.76
C ASP A 112 9.73 -5.49 -7.90
N PRO A 113 10.60 -5.01 -6.99
CA PRO A 113 10.23 -3.96 -6.06
C PRO A 113 9.89 -2.63 -6.74
N VAL A 114 10.60 -2.27 -7.81
CA VAL A 114 10.37 -1.01 -8.55
C VAL A 114 9.04 -1.08 -9.27
N LEU A 115 8.76 -2.20 -9.97
CA LEU A 115 7.49 -2.37 -10.66
C LEU A 115 6.30 -2.27 -9.68
N TYR A 116 6.35 -3.01 -8.57
CA TYR A 116 5.26 -3.02 -7.61
C TYR A 116 5.10 -1.67 -6.89
N GLY A 117 6.20 -1.02 -6.51
CA GLY A 117 6.19 0.33 -5.94
C GLY A 117 5.60 1.37 -6.90
N LEU A 118 5.96 1.31 -8.19
CA LEU A 118 5.41 2.21 -9.21
C LEU A 118 3.92 1.95 -9.49
N VAL A 119 3.48 0.69 -9.51
CA VAL A 119 2.06 0.35 -9.62
C VAL A 119 1.28 0.88 -8.43
N ALA A 120 1.82 0.74 -7.21
CA ALA A 120 1.22 1.29 -6.01
C ALA A 120 1.13 2.83 -6.08
N LEU A 121 2.19 3.50 -6.51
CA LEU A 121 2.23 4.95 -6.70
C LEU A 121 1.22 5.41 -7.75
N ALA A 122 1.16 4.74 -8.90
CA ALA A 122 0.20 5.02 -9.96
C ALA A 122 -1.24 4.80 -9.47
N GLY A 123 -1.49 3.75 -8.69
CA GLY A 123 -2.80 3.50 -8.07
C GLY A 123 -3.25 4.66 -7.18
N VAL A 124 -2.34 5.22 -6.39
CA VAL A 124 -2.63 6.39 -5.54
C VAL A 124 -2.86 7.64 -6.39
N VAL A 125 -1.91 8.01 -7.25
CA VAL A 125 -1.89 9.29 -7.96
C VAL A 125 -2.94 9.37 -9.07
N LEU A 126 -3.12 8.29 -9.84
CA LEU A 126 -3.99 8.28 -11.02
C LEU A 126 -5.43 7.88 -10.67
N THR A 127 -5.64 7.15 -9.58
CA THR A 127 -6.97 6.56 -9.26
C THR A 127 -7.50 6.92 -7.89
N ALA A 128 -6.82 7.79 -7.14
CA ALA A 128 -7.20 8.19 -5.78
C ALA A 128 -7.54 6.97 -4.90
N PHE A 129 -6.65 5.97 -4.89
CA PHE A 129 -6.78 4.68 -4.20
C PHE A 129 -7.77 3.66 -4.76
N THR A 130 -8.55 3.97 -5.79
CA THR A 130 -9.55 3.06 -6.35
C THR A 130 -8.95 1.70 -6.73
N VAL A 131 -7.79 1.71 -7.40
CA VAL A 131 -7.06 0.48 -7.78
C VAL A 131 -6.17 -0.03 -6.65
N SER A 132 -5.76 0.83 -5.71
CA SER A 132 -4.90 0.45 -4.58
C SER A 132 -5.56 -0.60 -3.67
N VAL A 133 -6.89 -0.59 -3.53
CA VAL A 133 -7.63 -1.57 -2.73
C VAL A 133 -7.52 -2.99 -3.30
N PRO A 134 -7.96 -3.30 -4.53
CA PRO A 134 -7.82 -4.65 -5.08
C PRO A 134 -6.36 -5.06 -5.24
N PHE A 135 -5.47 -4.12 -5.59
CA PHE A 135 -4.02 -4.40 -5.65
C PHE A 135 -3.46 -4.79 -4.28
N GLY A 136 -3.78 -4.06 -3.21
CA GLY A 136 -3.34 -4.37 -1.85
C GLY A 136 -3.85 -5.72 -1.36
N ILE A 137 -5.12 -6.05 -1.66
CA ILE A 137 -5.69 -7.37 -1.35
C ILE A 137 -4.92 -8.47 -2.08
N TYR A 138 -4.70 -8.31 -3.39
CA TYR A 138 -3.92 -9.25 -4.18
C TYR A 138 -2.49 -9.42 -3.64
N TYR A 139 -1.83 -8.31 -3.32
CA TYR A 139 -0.46 -8.29 -2.81
C TYR A 139 -0.34 -9.05 -1.48
N LEU A 140 -1.18 -8.71 -0.50
CA LEU A 140 -1.19 -9.35 0.82
C LEU A 140 -1.56 -10.83 0.72
N TYR A 141 -2.47 -11.19 -0.20
CA TYR A 141 -2.75 -12.61 -0.48
C TYR A 141 -1.52 -13.34 -1.00
N ARG A 142 -0.79 -12.75 -1.97
CA ARG A 142 0.44 -13.34 -2.53
C ARG A 142 1.53 -13.46 -1.48
N ARG A 143 1.73 -12.43 -0.66
CA ARG A 143 2.68 -12.44 0.46
C ARG A 143 2.32 -13.53 1.48
N HIS A 144 1.05 -13.63 1.89
CA HIS A 144 0.57 -14.71 2.75
C HIS A 144 0.87 -16.09 2.17
N THR A 145 0.65 -16.30 0.87
CA THR A 145 1.00 -17.59 0.24
C THR A 145 2.50 -17.86 0.17
N ALA A 146 3.33 -16.81 0.13
CA ALA A 146 4.76 -16.92 -0.02
C ALA A 146 5.48 -17.21 1.30
N VAL A 147 5.06 -16.54 2.38
CA VAL A 147 5.77 -16.53 3.68
C VAL A 147 4.88 -16.84 4.89
N GLY A 148 3.59 -17.16 4.67
CA GLY A 148 2.65 -17.56 5.73
C GLY A 148 2.01 -16.40 6.50
N THR A 149 2.49 -15.18 6.31
CA THR A 149 1.92 -13.96 6.90
C THR A 149 1.47 -12.98 5.81
N PRO A 150 0.33 -12.29 5.98
CA PRO A 150 -0.15 -11.29 5.03
C PRO A 150 0.87 -10.19 4.76
#